data_AF-A0AAN9HZP1-F1
#
_entry.id   AF-A0AAN9HZP1-F1
#
_cell.length_a   1.000
_cell.length_b   1.000
_cell.length_c   1.000
_cell.angle_alpha   90.00
_cell.angle_beta   90.00
_cell.angle_gamma   90.00
#
_symmetry.space_group_name_H-M   'P 1'
#
loop_
_entity.id
_entity.type
_entity.pdbx_description
1 polymer ?
#
loop_
_entity_poly.entity_id
_entity_poly.type
_entity_poly.pdbx_seq_one_letter_code
_entity_poly.pdbx_strand_id
1 'polypeptide(L)'
;MASMASSSSIFSNLKFHTKPNNASSSSLPRILLCQKHHDDNPTDQINRRELILRSSEIATIGAIFNLSGKKPEYLGVQKNSPALALCPATKNCVSTSENVSDLTHYAPPWNYNPEGRKNPVSKEEAMEELIEVIESTTTPFKFTPRIVERKEDYIRVEYQSSILGLVDDVEFWFRPGKGSTVEYRSASRVGNFDFDLNRKRIKALRQELEKKGWASQDAI
;
A
#
# COMPACT_ATOMS: atom_id res chain seq x y z
N MET A 1 -24.67 -24.98 -35.07
CA MET A 1 -25.84 -24.50 -34.32
C MET A 1 -25.36 -23.48 -33.31
N ALA A 2 -25.50 -22.20 -33.63
CA ALA A 2 -25.19 -21.08 -32.74
C ALA A 2 -26.46 -20.23 -32.65
N SER A 3 -26.87 -19.84 -31.44
CA SER A 3 -27.92 -18.85 -31.24
C SER A 3 -27.54 -17.97 -30.06
N MET A 4 -27.33 -16.69 -30.37
CA MET A 4 -27.23 -15.60 -29.40
C MET A 4 -28.64 -15.08 -29.14
N ALA A 5 -28.98 -14.84 -27.87
CA ALA A 5 -30.22 -14.18 -27.49
C ALA A 5 -29.93 -12.76 -26.97
N SER A 6 -30.69 -11.83 -27.52
CA SER A 6 -30.63 -10.37 -27.38
C SER A 6 -31.19 -9.85 -26.06
N SER A 7 -30.57 -8.78 -25.56
CA SER A 7 -31.04 -7.93 -24.48
C SER A 7 -32.11 -6.94 -24.96
N SER A 8 -33.18 -6.78 -24.17
CA SER A 8 -34.23 -5.78 -24.38
C SER A 8 -34.28 -4.81 -23.21
N SER A 9 -34.01 -3.54 -23.50
CA SER A 9 -34.14 -2.36 -22.62
C SER A 9 -35.61 -1.92 -22.47
N ILE A 10 -36.04 -1.57 -21.25
CA ILE A 10 -37.30 -0.85 -21.01
C ILE A 10 -36.99 0.43 -20.21
N PHE A 11 -37.32 1.57 -20.81
CA PHE A 11 -37.26 2.91 -20.22
C PHE A 11 -38.66 3.39 -19.82
N SER A 12 -38.68 4.33 -18.87
CA SER A 12 -39.67 5.40 -18.63
C SER A 12 -40.93 4.99 -17.82
N ASN A 13 -41.52 5.78 -16.90
CA ASN A 13 -41.50 7.22 -16.63
C ASN A 13 -41.81 7.52 -15.14
N LEU A 14 -41.16 8.55 -14.57
CA LEU A 14 -41.63 9.23 -13.36
C LEU A 14 -42.79 10.18 -13.71
N LYS A 15 -43.88 10.14 -12.94
CA LYS A 15 -44.90 11.20 -12.91
C LYS A 15 -45.15 11.62 -11.46
N PHE A 16 -44.79 12.86 -11.15
CA PHE A 16 -45.23 13.57 -9.96
C PHE A 16 -46.59 14.23 -10.25
N HIS A 17 -47.56 14.05 -9.35
CA HIS A 17 -48.76 14.87 -9.32
C HIS A 17 -49.01 15.41 -7.91
N THR A 18 -49.24 16.72 -7.88
CA THR A 18 -49.49 17.62 -6.74
C THR A 18 -50.91 17.48 -6.15
N LYS A 19 -51.01 17.64 -4.83
CA LYS A 19 -52.25 17.75 -4.04
C LYS A 19 -53.06 19.04 -4.33
N PRO A 20 -54.35 19.04 -3.95
CA PRO A 20 -54.91 20.15 -3.18
C PRO A 20 -55.68 19.70 -1.92
N ASN A 21 -55.81 20.64 -0.95
CA ASN A 21 -56.44 20.50 0.37
C ASN A 21 -57.96 20.76 0.35
N ASN A 22 -58.77 20.06 1.18
CA ASN A 22 -59.53 20.64 2.32
C ASN A 22 -60.58 19.68 2.96
N ALA A 23 -60.51 19.62 4.29
CA ALA A 23 -61.49 19.40 5.37
C ALA A 23 -62.77 18.51 5.25
N SER A 24 -62.82 17.58 6.22
CA SER A 24 -63.93 17.25 7.15
C SER A 24 -64.81 16.00 6.93
N SER A 25 -65.08 15.33 8.06
CA SER A 25 -66.04 14.25 8.35
C SER A 25 -65.58 12.78 8.17
N SER A 26 -65.27 12.18 9.32
CA SER A 26 -65.69 10.86 9.82
C SER A 26 -66.11 9.76 8.84
N SER A 27 -65.23 8.76 8.67
CA SER A 27 -65.54 7.33 8.86
C SER A 27 -64.31 6.52 8.44
N LEU A 28 -63.69 5.77 9.36
CA LEU A 28 -62.60 4.86 9.03
C LEU A 28 -63.14 3.72 8.13
N PRO A 29 -62.58 3.48 6.93
CA PRO A 29 -62.91 2.28 6.19
C PRO A 29 -62.30 1.07 6.90
N ARG A 30 -63.16 0.17 7.35
CA ARG A 30 -62.85 -1.13 7.94
C ARG A 30 -62.19 -2.00 6.86
N ILE A 31 -60.86 -2.06 6.84
CA ILE A 31 -60.14 -3.04 6.02
C ILE A 31 -60.33 -4.39 6.69
N LEU A 32 -61.18 -5.22 6.08
CA LEU A 32 -61.30 -6.64 6.42
C LEU A 32 -60.04 -7.33 5.91
N LEU A 33 -59.01 -7.38 6.76
CA LEU A 33 -57.82 -8.17 6.50
C LEU A 33 -58.23 -9.64 6.66
N CYS A 34 -58.35 -10.35 5.55
CA CYS A 34 -58.43 -11.80 5.57
C CYS A 34 -57.10 -12.32 6.16
N GLN A 35 -57.14 -12.75 7.43
CA GLN A 35 -56.06 -13.49 8.05
C GLN A 35 -55.97 -14.86 7.35
N LYS A 36 -55.08 -14.97 6.36
CA LYS A 36 -54.42 -16.26 6.13
C LYS A 36 -53.49 -16.46 7.32
N HIS A 37 -53.92 -17.31 8.26
CA HIS A 37 -53.03 -17.96 9.19
C HIS A 37 -51.99 -18.74 8.38
N HIS A 38 -50.77 -18.21 8.30
CA HIS A 38 -49.60 -19.05 8.22
C HIS A 38 -48.99 -19.04 9.61
N ASP A 39 -48.86 -20.24 10.18
CA ASP A 39 -48.24 -20.46 11.49
C ASP A 39 -46.81 -19.92 11.49
N ASP A 40 -46.61 -18.78 12.16
CA ASP A 40 -45.29 -18.32 12.57
C ASP A 40 -44.87 -19.13 13.80
N ASN A 41 -43.95 -20.09 13.59
CA ASN A 41 -43.11 -20.62 14.66
C ASN A 41 -41.74 -19.92 14.55
N PRO A 42 -41.35 -19.04 15.49
CA PRO A 42 -40.14 -18.25 15.35
C PRO A 42 -38.98 -18.93 16.08
N THR A 43 -38.27 -19.84 15.41
CA THR A 43 -36.89 -20.16 15.78
C THR A 43 -36.15 -20.75 14.60
N ASP A 44 -35.48 -19.89 13.84
CA ASP A 44 -34.18 -20.30 13.32
C ASP A 44 -33.24 -19.08 13.40
N GLN A 45 -32.62 -18.93 14.57
CA GLN A 45 -31.41 -18.14 14.65
C GLN A 45 -30.39 -18.85 13.77
N ILE A 46 -30.14 -18.30 12.58
CA ILE A 46 -29.02 -18.74 11.76
C ILE A 46 -27.77 -18.62 12.62
N ASN A 47 -27.29 -19.78 13.08
CA ASN A 47 -26.17 -19.86 13.99
C ASN A 47 -24.96 -19.24 13.30
N ARG A 48 -24.14 -18.45 14.01
CA ARG A 48 -22.88 -17.88 13.47
C ARG A 48 -21.99 -18.93 12.78
N ARG A 49 -22.17 -20.21 13.11
CA ARG A 49 -21.49 -21.37 12.52
C ARG A 49 -21.94 -21.69 11.09
N GLU A 50 -23.15 -21.34 10.70
CA GLU A 50 -23.69 -21.62 9.36
C GLU A 50 -23.29 -20.55 8.33
N LEU A 51 -23.10 -19.29 8.78
CA LEU A 51 -22.47 -18.24 7.99
C LEU A 51 -21.00 -18.60 7.65
N ILE A 52 -20.32 -19.33 8.54
CA ILE A 52 -18.94 -19.77 8.36
C ILE A 52 -18.83 -20.88 7.30
N LEU A 53 -19.85 -21.73 7.15
CA LEU A 53 -19.80 -22.85 6.20
C LEU A 53 -20.08 -22.46 4.74
N ARG A 54 -20.70 -21.30 4.50
CA ARG A 54 -20.81 -20.71 3.14
C ARG A 54 -19.66 -19.77 2.77
N SER A 55 -18.73 -19.53 3.69
CA SER A 55 -17.59 -18.61 3.52
C SER A 55 -16.29 -19.29 3.09
N SER A 56 -16.26 -20.63 3.05
CA SER A 56 -15.09 -21.42 2.65
C SER A 56 -14.67 -21.18 1.20
N GLU A 57 -15.62 -20.85 0.30
CA GLU A 57 -15.32 -20.51 -1.09
C GLU A 57 -14.75 -19.09 -1.26
N ILE A 58 -14.97 -18.19 -0.29
CA ILE A 58 -14.40 -16.83 -0.33
C ILE A 58 -12.98 -16.84 0.25
N ALA A 59 -12.73 -17.67 1.27
CA ALA A 59 -11.42 -17.81 1.90
C ALA A 59 -10.36 -18.43 0.96
N THR A 60 -10.76 -19.32 0.03
CA THR A 60 -9.84 -19.94 -0.94
C THR A 60 -9.39 -18.97 -2.03
N ILE A 61 -10.20 -17.97 -2.38
CA ILE A 61 -9.88 -17.01 -3.44
C ILE A 61 -8.76 -16.04 -3.01
N GLY A 62 -8.66 -15.70 -1.72
CA GLY A 62 -7.62 -14.80 -1.20
C GLY A 62 -6.20 -15.38 -1.19
N ALA A 63 -6.05 -16.71 -1.16
CA ALA A 63 -4.76 -17.38 -1.03
C ALA A 63 -3.99 -17.57 -2.35
N ILE A 64 -4.60 -17.27 -3.51
CA ILE A 64 -4.01 -17.53 -4.84
C ILE A 64 -3.52 -16.23 -5.52
N PHE A 65 -3.85 -15.06 -4.99
CA PHE A 65 -3.37 -13.80 -5.57
C PHE A 65 -1.99 -13.42 -5.04
N ASN A 66 -0.93 -13.89 -5.71
CA ASN A 66 0.40 -13.35 -5.54
C ASN A 66 0.50 -12.01 -6.30
N LEU A 67 0.08 -10.92 -5.65
CA LEU A 67 0.10 -9.56 -6.20
C LEU A 67 1.51 -8.94 -6.20
N SER A 68 2.52 -9.73 -6.55
CA SER A 68 3.92 -9.28 -6.55
C SER A 68 4.18 -8.19 -7.59
N GLY A 69 3.49 -8.21 -8.73
CA GLY A 69 3.74 -7.30 -9.84
C GLY A 69 5.04 -7.60 -10.61
N LYS A 70 5.16 -7.05 -11.82
CA LYS A 70 6.40 -7.16 -12.62
C LYS A 70 7.44 -6.18 -12.07
N LYS A 71 8.71 -6.61 -11.97
CA LYS A 71 9.83 -5.73 -11.67
C LYS A 71 9.90 -4.59 -12.71
N PRO A 72 9.90 -3.32 -12.31
CA PRO A 72 10.08 -2.21 -13.23
C PRO A 72 11.47 -2.22 -13.91
N GLU A 73 11.53 -1.83 -15.18
CA GLU A 73 12.77 -1.86 -15.99
C GLU A 73 13.65 -0.62 -15.77
N TYR A 74 13.10 0.44 -15.15
CA TYR A 74 13.78 1.71 -14.90
C TYR A 74 14.51 1.78 -13.54
N LEU A 75 14.57 0.67 -12.79
CA LEU A 75 15.28 0.60 -11.50
C LEU A 75 16.80 0.72 -11.68
N GLY A 76 17.46 1.23 -10.64
CA GLY A 76 18.88 1.51 -10.59
C GLY A 76 19.22 2.98 -10.81
N VAL A 77 20.54 3.26 -10.79
CA VAL A 77 21.09 4.59 -11.03
C VAL A 77 20.90 4.97 -12.50
N GLN A 78 20.29 6.12 -12.74
CA GLN A 78 19.99 6.61 -14.09
C GLN A 78 21.27 7.03 -14.83
N LYS A 79 21.36 6.71 -16.13
CA LYS A 79 22.58 6.93 -16.93
C LYS A 79 22.81 8.39 -17.32
N ASN A 80 21.73 9.15 -17.54
CA ASN A 80 21.82 10.53 -18.07
C ASN A 80 22.17 11.54 -16.98
N SER A 81 21.54 11.38 -15.81
CA SER A 81 21.79 12.17 -14.61
C SER A 81 21.93 11.18 -13.46
N PRO A 82 23.08 11.12 -12.77
CA PRO A 82 23.31 10.13 -11.73
C PRO A 82 22.41 10.42 -10.53
N ALA A 83 21.30 9.70 -10.47
CA ALA A 83 20.26 9.75 -9.45
C ALA A 83 19.46 8.44 -9.48
N LEU A 84 18.66 8.19 -8.44
CA LEU A 84 17.67 7.11 -8.47
C LEU A 84 16.47 7.51 -9.34
N ALA A 85 15.66 6.52 -9.72
CA ALA A 85 14.44 6.76 -10.47
C ALA A 85 13.47 7.68 -9.70
N LEU A 86 12.68 8.47 -10.44
CA LEU A 86 11.60 9.23 -9.84
C LEU A 86 10.44 8.31 -9.42
N CYS A 87 9.64 8.79 -8.48
CA CYS A 87 8.39 8.19 -8.08
C CYS A 87 7.34 8.37 -9.17
N PRO A 88 6.50 7.34 -9.41
CA PRO A 88 5.25 7.56 -10.13
C PRO A 88 4.36 8.54 -9.35
N ALA A 89 3.35 9.10 -10.02
CA ALA A 89 2.38 10.00 -9.38
C ALA A 89 1.50 9.35 -8.29
N THR A 90 1.68 8.06 -8.02
CA THR A 90 0.94 7.29 -7.02
C THR A 90 1.56 7.46 -5.63
N LYS A 91 0.72 7.46 -4.60
CA LYS A 91 1.11 7.77 -3.20
C LYS A 91 1.81 6.61 -2.47
N ASN A 92 2.32 5.63 -3.20
CA ASN A 92 2.99 4.44 -2.70
C ASN A 92 4.48 4.43 -3.04
N CYS A 93 5.08 5.61 -3.14
CA CYS A 93 6.49 5.78 -3.43
C CYS A 93 7.07 6.94 -2.62
N VAL A 94 8.29 6.75 -2.13
CA VAL A 94 9.14 7.83 -1.61
C VAL A 94 10.53 7.73 -2.23
N SER A 95 11.14 8.86 -2.55
CA SER A 95 12.48 8.92 -3.13
C SER A 95 13.20 10.20 -2.71
N THR A 96 14.52 10.10 -2.54
CA THR A 96 15.41 11.24 -2.27
C THR A 96 15.68 12.08 -3.51
N SER A 97 15.43 11.54 -4.70
CA SER A 97 15.66 12.24 -5.98
C SER A 97 14.49 13.14 -6.40
N GLU A 98 13.41 13.16 -5.62
CA GLU A 98 12.26 14.03 -5.84
C GLU A 98 12.53 15.49 -5.48
N ASN A 99 11.67 16.38 -5.96
CA ASN A 99 11.73 17.78 -5.57
C ASN A 99 11.36 17.94 -4.08
N VAL A 100 12.14 18.72 -3.33
CA VAL A 100 11.89 19.04 -1.91
C VAL A 100 10.49 19.61 -1.66
N SER A 101 9.89 20.30 -2.65
CA SER A 101 8.52 20.81 -2.55
C SER A 101 7.45 19.72 -2.63
N ASP A 102 7.76 18.53 -3.16
CA ASP A 102 6.84 17.39 -3.19
C ASP A 102 6.87 16.64 -1.86
N LEU A 103 6.10 17.13 -0.89
CA LEU A 103 6.00 16.50 0.43
C LEU A 103 5.42 15.08 0.40
N THR A 104 4.79 14.66 -0.71
CA THR A 104 4.17 13.34 -0.84
C THR A 104 5.22 12.28 -1.16
N HIS A 105 6.14 12.58 -2.07
CA HIS A 105 7.13 11.61 -2.54
C HIS A 105 8.55 11.89 -2.00
N TYR A 106 8.87 13.14 -1.67
CA TYR A 106 10.18 13.49 -1.17
C TYR A 106 10.46 12.90 0.21
N ALA A 107 11.68 12.44 0.38
CA ALA A 107 12.27 12.08 1.65
C ALA A 107 13.74 12.55 1.68
N PRO A 108 14.23 13.09 2.81
CA PRO A 108 15.60 13.58 2.89
C PRO A 108 16.63 12.43 2.79
N PRO A 109 17.76 12.64 2.10
CA PRO A 109 18.82 11.65 2.02
C PRO A 109 19.50 11.44 3.38
N TRP A 110 20.19 10.31 3.54
CA TRP A 110 20.92 10.01 4.76
C TRP A 110 22.40 10.36 4.64
N ASN A 111 23.02 10.66 5.76
CA ASN A 111 24.46 10.83 5.89
C ASN A 111 24.99 9.80 6.88
N TYR A 112 25.85 8.90 6.43
CA TYR A 112 26.47 7.90 7.31
C TYR A 112 27.65 8.48 8.10
N ASN A 113 28.27 9.59 7.67
CA ASN A 113 29.29 10.30 8.46
C ASN A 113 28.89 11.77 8.64
N PRO A 114 27.86 12.07 9.46
CA PRO A 114 27.51 13.44 9.76
C PRO A 114 28.63 14.13 10.55
N GLU A 115 28.65 15.46 10.49
CA GLU A 115 29.57 16.26 11.30
C GLU A 115 29.40 15.90 12.80
N GLY A 116 30.52 15.65 13.47
CA GLY A 116 30.51 15.25 14.88
C GLY A 116 30.32 13.75 15.15
N ARG A 117 30.22 12.88 14.12
CA ARG A 117 30.31 11.42 14.33
C ARG A 117 31.69 11.09 14.90
N LYS A 118 31.73 10.46 16.09
CA LYS A 118 32.98 10.15 16.81
C LYS A 118 33.90 9.21 16.03
N ASN A 119 33.31 8.20 15.39
CA ASN A 119 34.02 7.18 14.61
C ASN A 119 33.47 7.20 13.18
N PRO A 120 34.10 7.95 12.26
CA PRO A 120 33.75 7.88 10.85
C PRO A 120 33.99 6.48 10.31
N VAL A 121 33.09 6.01 9.45
CA VAL A 121 33.18 4.69 8.81
C VAL A 121 33.44 4.83 7.31
N SER A 122 34.06 3.82 6.72
CA SER A 122 34.17 3.69 5.27
C SER A 122 32.80 3.43 4.63
N LYS A 123 32.70 3.60 3.31
CA LYS A 123 31.47 3.31 2.55
C LYS A 123 31.10 1.83 2.69
N GLU A 124 32.09 0.95 2.67
CA GLU A 124 31.94 -0.49 2.78
C GLU A 124 31.38 -0.88 4.15
N GLU A 125 31.90 -0.29 5.23
CA GLU A 125 31.38 -0.49 6.59
C GLU A 125 29.95 0.06 6.73
N ALA A 126 29.67 1.25 6.19
CA ALA A 126 28.31 1.80 6.17
C ALA A 126 27.33 0.89 5.41
N MET A 127 27.79 0.26 4.33
CA MET A 127 26.99 -0.67 3.56
C MET A 127 26.64 -1.93 4.37
N GLU A 128 27.59 -2.46 5.16
CA GLU A 128 27.33 -3.57 6.10
C GLU A 128 26.41 -3.15 7.25
N GLU A 129 26.60 -1.95 7.83
CA GLU A 129 25.70 -1.38 8.85
C GLU A 129 24.25 -1.33 8.34
N LEU A 130 24.06 -0.92 7.08
CA LEU A 130 22.75 -0.88 6.43
C LEU A 130 22.15 -2.27 6.22
N ILE A 131 22.94 -3.24 5.75
CA ILE A 131 22.50 -4.62 5.55
C ILE A 131 22.04 -5.23 6.88
N GLU A 132 22.83 -5.05 7.94
CA GLU A 132 22.50 -5.53 9.29
C GLU A 132 21.17 -4.93 9.78
N VAL A 133 20.95 -3.63 9.56
CA VAL A 133 19.68 -2.97 9.91
C VAL A 133 18.53 -3.52 9.07
N ILE A 134 18.72 -3.74 7.77
CA ILE A 134 17.68 -4.29 6.89
C ILE A 134 17.25 -5.68 7.34
N GLU A 135 18.20 -6.54 7.70
CA GLU A 135 17.92 -7.90 8.17
C GLU A 135 17.30 -7.94 9.57
N SER A 136 17.75 -7.09 10.48
CA SER A 136 17.22 -7.00 11.85
C SER A 136 15.86 -6.30 11.92
N THR A 137 15.57 -5.36 11.02
CA THR A 137 14.30 -4.61 10.97
C THR A 137 13.21 -5.40 10.24
N THR A 138 12.79 -6.52 10.83
CA THR A 138 11.69 -7.36 10.33
C THR A 138 10.29 -6.87 10.81
N THR A 139 10.24 -5.79 11.60
CA THR A 139 9.02 -5.26 12.25
C THR A 139 8.74 -3.83 11.75
N PRO A 140 7.48 -3.43 11.44
CA PRO A 140 6.25 -3.77 12.18
C PRO A 140 5.16 -4.52 11.38
N PHE A 141 5.35 -4.82 10.10
CA PHE A 141 4.26 -5.25 9.21
C PHE A 141 4.40 -6.65 8.61
N LYS A 142 5.30 -7.50 9.15
CA LYS A 142 5.61 -8.83 8.59
C LYS A 142 6.01 -8.74 7.11
N PHE A 143 6.98 -7.87 6.82
CA PHE A 143 7.66 -7.92 5.53
C PHE A 143 8.91 -8.75 5.68
N THR A 144 9.17 -9.61 4.69
CA THR A 144 10.45 -10.32 4.59
C THR A 144 11.34 -9.53 3.62
N PRO A 145 12.46 -8.94 4.10
CA PRO A 145 13.44 -8.32 3.23
C PRO A 145 14.20 -9.41 2.45
N ARG A 146 14.42 -9.18 1.16
CA ARG A 146 15.30 -9.99 0.32
C ARG A 146 16.24 -9.10 -0.45
N ILE A 147 17.53 -9.15 -0.14
CA ILE A 147 18.56 -8.47 -0.91
C ILE A 147 18.69 -9.21 -2.24
N VAL A 148 18.37 -8.52 -3.34
CA VAL A 148 18.29 -9.10 -4.69
C VAL A 148 19.37 -8.58 -5.61
N GLU A 149 20.05 -7.50 -5.23
CA GLU A 149 21.15 -6.92 -5.98
C GLU A 149 22.09 -6.22 -5.03
N ARG A 150 23.38 -6.52 -5.15
CA ARG A 150 24.46 -5.87 -4.40
C ARG A 150 25.58 -5.53 -5.37
N LYS A 151 25.94 -4.25 -5.41
CA LYS A 151 27.05 -3.69 -6.18
C LYS A 151 27.97 -2.92 -5.22
N GLU A 152 29.03 -2.33 -5.74
CA GLU A 152 30.00 -1.57 -4.93
C GLU A 152 29.44 -0.30 -4.29
N ASP A 153 28.41 0.30 -4.89
CA ASP A 153 27.81 1.57 -4.47
C ASP A 153 26.27 1.49 -4.40
N TYR A 154 25.69 0.31 -4.61
CA TYR A 154 24.24 0.16 -4.77
C TYR A 154 23.71 -1.15 -4.19
N ILE A 155 22.60 -1.05 -3.47
CA ILE A 155 21.84 -2.20 -2.95
C ILE A 155 20.39 -2.08 -3.39
N ARG A 156 19.81 -3.21 -3.82
CA ARG A 156 18.36 -3.34 -4.01
C ARG A 156 17.80 -4.45 -3.13
N VAL A 157 16.72 -4.13 -2.44
CA VAL A 157 16.00 -5.01 -1.53
C VAL A 157 14.55 -5.09 -1.96
N GLU A 158 14.01 -6.30 -2.00
CA GLU A 158 12.58 -6.54 -2.21
C GLU A 158 11.94 -6.86 -0.87
N TYR A 159 10.93 -6.08 -0.48
CA TYR A 159 10.13 -6.33 0.71
C TYR A 159 8.81 -6.95 0.30
N GLN A 160 8.60 -8.21 0.67
CA GLN A 160 7.35 -8.93 0.37
C GLN A 160 6.43 -8.97 1.59
N SER A 161 5.18 -8.54 1.42
CA SER A 161 4.15 -8.67 2.46
C SER A 161 3.71 -10.12 2.63
N SER A 162 3.65 -10.63 3.86
CA SER A 162 3.26 -12.03 4.10
C SER A 162 1.78 -12.34 3.81
N ILE A 163 0.90 -11.34 3.78
CA ILE A 163 -0.56 -11.56 3.69
C ILE A 163 -1.07 -11.46 2.24
N LEU A 164 -0.60 -10.48 1.47
CA LEU A 164 -1.10 -10.19 0.11
C LEU A 164 -0.07 -10.44 -1.00
N GLY A 165 1.17 -10.81 -0.64
CA GLY A 165 2.25 -11.03 -1.61
C GLY A 165 2.71 -9.77 -2.35
N LEU A 166 2.25 -8.58 -1.94
CA LEU A 166 2.71 -7.30 -2.48
C LEU A 166 4.21 -7.16 -2.28
N VAL A 167 4.91 -6.75 -3.34
CA VAL A 167 6.35 -6.51 -3.32
C VAL A 167 6.63 -5.03 -3.51
N ASP A 168 7.45 -4.51 -2.61
CA ASP A 168 8.02 -3.18 -2.70
C ASP A 168 9.51 -3.29 -3.02
N ASP A 169 9.97 -2.54 -4.02
CA ASP A 169 11.39 -2.40 -4.32
C ASP A 169 11.95 -1.22 -3.51
N VAL A 170 13.02 -1.48 -2.77
CA VAL A 170 13.80 -0.48 -2.03
C VAL A 170 15.22 -0.45 -2.58
N GLU A 171 15.67 0.73 -2.95
CA GLU A 171 16.96 0.98 -3.58
C GLU A 171 17.76 1.91 -2.67
N PHE A 172 19.02 1.60 -2.45
CA PHE A 172 19.97 2.42 -1.73
C PHE A 172 21.17 2.66 -2.63
N TRP A 173 21.54 3.92 -2.81
CA TRP A 173 22.67 4.33 -3.62
C TRP A 173 23.62 5.20 -2.81
N PHE A 174 24.84 4.72 -2.65
CA PHE A 174 25.94 5.41 -2.00
C PHE A 174 26.63 6.29 -3.05
N ARG A 175 26.39 7.60 -2.99
CA ARG A 175 26.92 8.50 -4.02
C ARG A 175 28.44 8.42 -4.08
N PRO A 176 29.04 8.20 -5.26
CA PRO A 176 30.49 8.22 -5.40
C PRO A 176 31.00 9.65 -5.16
N GLY A 177 32.17 9.77 -4.51
CA GLY A 177 32.84 11.06 -4.28
C GLY A 177 33.29 11.24 -2.83
N LYS A 178 33.55 12.49 -2.46
CA LYS A 178 34.05 12.85 -1.11
C LYS A 178 32.95 12.95 -0.05
N GLY A 179 31.69 12.79 -0.43
CA GLY A 179 30.56 12.87 0.49
C GLY A 179 30.19 11.50 1.07
N SER A 180 29.47 11.53 2.18
CA SER A 180 28.94 10.35 2.88
C SER A 180 27.42 10.25 2.75
N THR A 181 26.89 10.65 1.59
CA THR A 181 25.44 10.68 1.33
C THR A 181 24.94 9.37 0.76
N VAL A 182 23.83 8.89 1.30
CA VAL A 182 23.06 7.76 0.77
C VAL A 182 21.72 8.28 0.29
N GLU A 183 21.49 8.11 -1.00
CA GLU A 183 20.19 8.29 -1.64
C GLU A 183 19.40 6.99 -1.58
N TYR A 184 18.08 7.11 -1.53
CA TYR A 184 17.22 5.94 -1.48
C TYR A 184 15.88 6.18 -2.15
N ARG A 185 15.26 5.07 -2.55
CA ARG A 185 13.92 5.02 -3.11
C ARG A 185 13.20 3.80 -2.56
N SER A 186 11.94 3.95 -2.15
CA SER A 186 11.08 2.86 -1.69
C SER A 186 9.73 2.97 -2.40
N ALA A 187 9.39 1.98 -3.23
CA ALA A 187 8.20 2.03 -4.07
C ALA A 187 7.53 0.66 -4.21
N SER A 188 6.21 0.65 -4.14
CA SER A 188 5.43 -0.56 -4.46
C SER A 188 5.39 -0.82 -5.97
N ARG A 189 5.43 -2.11 -6.38
CA ARG A 189 5.31 -2.50 -7.80
C ARG A 189 3.91 -2.30 -8.37
N VAL A 190 2.89 -2.42 -7.52
CA VAL A 190 1.49 -2.38 -7.90
C VAL A 190 0.67 -1.59 -6.89
N GLY A 191 -0.50 -1.14 -7.34
CA GLY A 191 -1.41 -0.32 -6.55
C GLY A 191 -1.07 1.18 -6.64
N ASN A 192 -1.97 1.98 -6.08
CA ASN A 192 -1.84 3.45 -6.09
C ASN A 192 -1.61 4.03 -4.68
N PHE A 193 -1.76 3.20 -3.65
CA PHE A 193 -1.74 3.59 -2.25
C PHE A 193 -1.29 2.43 -1.39
N ASP A 194 -0.45 2.71 -0.40
CA ASP A 194 0.19 1.72 0.46
C ASP A 194 0.02 2.05 1.95
N PHE A 195 -0.90 2.95 2.35
CA PHE A 195 -1.04 3.39 3.75
C PHE A 195 0.27 3.93 4.37
N ASP A 196 1.10 4.59 3.56
CA ASP A 196 2.42 5.10 3.91
C ASP A 196 3.40 4.01 4.37
N LEU A 197 3.20 2.76 3.96
CA LEU A 197 4.07 1.64 4.35
C LEU A 197 5.52 1.87 3.90
N ASN A 198 5.74 2.37 2.68
CA ASN A 198 7.07 2.72 2.19
C ASN A 198 7.72 3.80 3.06
N ARG A 199 6.99 4.86 3.41
CA ARG A 199 7.48 5.93 4.30
C ARG A 199 7.78 5.43 5.72
N LYS A 200 6.90 4.58 6.27
CA LYS A 200 7.07 3.96 7.60
C LYS A 200 8.29 3.04 7.64
N ARG A 201 8.55 2.30 6.56
CA ARG A 201 9.75 1.46 6.40
C ARG A 201 11.02 2.29 6.45
N ILE A 202 11.12 3.32 5.60
CA ILE A 202 12.26 4.25 5.60
C ILE A 202 12.46 4.87 6.99
N LYS A 203 11.36 5.28 7.66
CA LYS A 203 11.43 5.82 9.02
C LYS A 203 11.99 4.82 10.03
N ALA A 204 11.57 3.55 9.98
CA ALA A 204 12.06 2.50 10.87
C ALA A 204 13.55 2.21 10.65
N LEU A 205 13.98 2.06 9.38
CA LEU A 205 15.38 1.88 9.03
C LEU A 205 16.24 3.07 9.52
N ARG A 206 15.77 4.30 9.30
CA ARG A 206 16.44 5.51 9.80
C ARG A 206 16.65 5.47 11.31
N GLN A 207 15.63 5.07 12.08
CA GLN A 207 15.73 5.03 13.54
C GLN A 207 16.79 4.04 14.05
N GLU A 208 16.95 2.90 13.36
CA GLU A 208 18.01 1.94 13.70
C GLU A 208 19.39 2.42 13.24
N LEU A 209 19.49 3.05 12.08
CA LEU A 209 20.73 3.64 11.58
C LEU A 209 21.21 4.82 12.43
N GLU A 210 20.30 5.63 12.98
CA GLU A 210 20.62 6.71 13.91
C GLU A 210 21.34 6.19 15.17
N LYS A 211 20.99 4.98 15.64
CA LYS A 211 21.72 4.33 16.75
C LYS A 211 23.15 3.97 16.38
N LYS A 212 23.44 3.73 15.10
CA LYS A 212 24.79 3.50 14.57
C LYS A 212 25.56 4.81 14.28
N GLY A 213 24.91 5.96 14.42
CA GLY A 213 25.52 7.29 14.24
C GLY A 213 25.28 7.92 12.86
N TRP A 214 24.34 7.39 12.09
CA TRP A 214 23.85 8.04 10.87
C TRP A 214 22.94 9.22 11.23
N ALA A 215 22.75 10.14 10.28
CA ALA A 215 21.78 11.22 10.40
C ALA A 215 21.00 11.42 9.09
N SER A 216 19.77 11.91 9.21
CA SER A 216 19.08 12.49 8.06
C SER A 216 19.70 13.84 7.73
N GLN A 217 19.88 14.14 6.44
CA GLN A 217 20.19 15.51 6.03
C GLN A 217 18.94 16.37 6.24
N ASP A 218 19.08 17.56 6.81
CA ASP A 218 17.96 18.49 6.92
C ASP A 218 17.57 18.95 5.51
N ALA A 219 16.25 18.94 5.23
CA ALA A 219 15.73 19.63 4.07
C ALA A 219 15.88 21.14 4.34
N ILE A 220 16.86 21.77 3.69
CA ILE A 220 17.11 23.22 3.72
C ILE A 220 15.85 23.96 3.25
#